data_AF-A0A5Q0QBU2-F1
#
_entry.id   AF-A0A5Q0QBU2-F1
#
_cell.length_a   1.000
_cell.length_b   1.000
_cell.length_c   1.000
_cell.angle_alpha   90.00
_cell.angle_beta   90.00
_cell.angle_gamma   90.00
#
_symmetry.space_group_name_H-M   'P 1'
#
loop_
_entity.id
_entity.type
_entity.pdbx_description
1 polymer ?
#
loop_
_entity_poly.entity_id
_entity_poly.type
_entity_poly.pdbx_seq_one_letter_code
_entity_poly.pdbx_strand_id
1 'polypeptide(L)'
;MMKSFKSTFLLFAVTGLAWTTISSCSDDKEVATPKLSDSNAKTELAKITIPPSKKVFFDFKTNSLQDSAKSMVNLSGMYGSNLKNSRSDVYAMGYFDKENTSIEKLTLQDVLSQKLTSTDAFTIDASSAGAPATGPTWIIYDFKNNHAVYPTANRYIVMYKGTALNDEADELYVINAASVTAAQGTANYEINVKKFVK
;
A
#
# COMPACT_ATOMS: atom_id res chain seq x y z
N MET A 1 -56.82 -52.15 -7.44
CA MET A 1 -56.71 -53.36 -6.59
C MET A 1 -55.95 -54.42 -7.39
N MET A 2 -54.62 -54.49 -7.22
CA MET A 2 -53.75 -55.46 -7.91
C MET A 2 -52.77 -56.06 -6.92
N LYS A 3 -52.47 -57.34 -7.18
CA LYS A 3 -52.03 -58.39 -6.27
C LYS A 3 -50.54 -58.30 -5.92
N SER A 4 -50.25 -58.53 -4.63
CA SER A 4 -49.24 -59.47 -4.08
C SER A 4 -48.21 -60.07 -5.05
N PHE A 5 -46.93 -60.10 -4.67
CA PHE A 5 -46.16 -61.36 -4.60
C PHE A 5 -45.02 -61.30 -3.56
N LYS A 6 -44.73 -62.47 -3.00
CA LYS A 6 -43.98 -62.75 -1.77
C LYS A 6 -42.47 -62.88 -1.99
N SER A 7 -41.74 -62.48 -0.94
CA SER A 7 -40.54 -63.08 -0.29
C SER A 7 -39.71 -64.11 -1.06
N THR A 8 -38.37 -63.95 -1.04
CA THR A 8 -37.43 -65.02 -0.65
C THR A 8 -36.14 -64.40 -0.11
N PHE A 9 -35.81 -64.81 1.11
CA PHE A 9 -34.56 -64.59 1.84
C PHE A 9 -33.48 -65.51 1.26
N LEU A 10 -32.26 -65.00 1.05
CA LEU A 10 -31.08 -65.86 0.97
C LEU A 10 -29.91 -65.19 1.68
N LEU A 11 -29.52 -65.85 2.78
CA LEU A 11 -28.39 -65.58 3.65
C LEU A 11 -27.26 -66.52 3.20
N PHE A 12 -26.07 -66.00 2.88
CA PHE A 12 -24.83 -66.78 2.95
C PHE A 12 -23.69 -65.89 3.42
N ALA A 13 -22.84 -66.50 4.24
CA ALA A 13 -21.94 -65.89 5.19
C ALA A 13 -20.52 -65.66 4.65
N VAL A 14 -19.91 -64.61 5.18
CA VAL A 14 -18.53 -64.48 5.69
C VAL A 14 -17.40 -65.18 4.92
N THR A 15 -16.44 -64.38 4.45
CA THR A 15 -15.00 -64.49 4.79
C THR A 15 -14.23 -63.35 4.12
N GLY A 16 -13.25 -62.76 4.83
CA GLY A 16 -12.23 -61.93 4.20
C GLY A 16 -11.85 -60.66 4.97
N LEU A 17 -11.01 -60.81 5.98
CA LEU A 17 -10.21 -59.75 6.57
C LEU A 17 -9.35 -59.06 5.51
N ALA A 18 -9.42 -57.74 5.42
CA ALA A 18 -8.28 -56.90 5.07
C ALA A 18 -8.44 -55.54 5.74
N TRP A 19 -7.82 -55.42 6.92
CA TRP A 19 -7.44 -54.13 7.47
C TRP A 19 -6.36 -53.55 6.56
N THR A 20 -6.71 -52.54 5.78
CA THR A 20 -5.73 -51.55 5.33
C THR A 20 -6.24 -50.20 5.78
N THR A 21 -5.73 -49.77 6.93
CA THR A 21 -5.63 -48.37 7.29
C THR A 21 -4.96 -47.65 6.13
N ILE A 22 -5.74 -46.97 5.29
CA ILE A 22 -5.20 -45.88 4.46
C ILE A 22 -4.84 -44.75 5.41
N SER A 23 -3.64 -44.86 5.96
CA SER A 23 -2.85 -43.72 6.39
C SER A 23 -2.53 -42.92 5.13
N SER A 24 -3.46 -42.04 4.73
CA SER A 24 -3.17 -41.01 3.76
C SER A 24 -2.82 -39.75 4.55
N CYS A 25 -1.56 -39.69 4.96
CA CYS A 25 -0.87 -38.43 5.23
C CYS A 25 -1.01 -37.56 3.98
N SER A 26 -2.07 -36.76 3.96
CA SER A 26 -2.04 -35.54 3.18
C SER A 26 -1.13 -34.65 4.00
N ASP A 27 0.07 -34.39 3.49
CA ASP A 27 0.85 -33.25 3.96
C ASP A 27 -0.06 -32.05 3.82
N ASP A 28 -0.68 -31.65 4.94
CA ASP A 28 -1.33 -30.36 5.09
C ASP A 28 -0.22 -29.36 4.83
N LYS A 29 -0.10 -28.94 3.57
CA LYS A 29 0.67 -27.76 3.21
C LYS A 29 0.07 -26.67 4.06
N GLU A 30 0.77 -26.33 5.13
CA GLU A 30 0.48 -25.22 6.00
C GLU A 30 0.22 -24.04 5.06
N VAL A 31 -1.06 -23.68 4.91
CA VAL A 31 -1.46 -22.62 4.00
C VAL A 31 -0.88 -21.37 4.63
N ALA A 32 0.28 -20.95 4.12
CA ALA A 32 0.98 -19.76 4.57
C ALA A 32 -0.06 -18.63 4.56
N THR A 33 -0.45 -18.21 5.76
CA THR A 33 -1.46 -17.18 5.91
C THR A 33 -0.78 -15.87 5.52
N PRO A 34 -1.29 -15.16 4.50
CA PRO A 34 -0.67 -13.92 4.05
C PRO A 34 -0.47 -12.97 5.23
N LYS A 35 0.73 -12.36 5.35
CA LYS A 35 1.03 -11.46 6.47
C LYS A 35 0.23 -10.16 6.40
N LEU A 36 -0.13 -9.75 5.19
CA LEU A 36 -0.91 -8.55 4.92
C LEU A 36 -2.35 -8.94 4.56
N SER A 37 -3.32 -8.17 5.06
CA SER A 37 -4.73 -8.37 4.74
C SER A 37 -5.52 -7.06 4.78
N ASP A 38 -6.64 -7.03 4.05
CA ASP A 38 -7.59 -5.92 4.12
C ASP A 38 -8.27 -5.79 5.49
N SER A 39 -8.45 -6.91 6.22
CA SER A 39 -9.11 -6.90 7.53
C SER A 39 -8.34 -6.10 8.57
N ASN A 40 -7.01 -6.01 8.42
CA ASN A 40 -6.13 -5.29 9.33
C ASN A 40 -5.75 -3.91 8.79
N ALA A 41 -6.19 -3.58 7.58
CA ALA A 41 -5.82 -2.34 6.93
C ALA A 41 -6.47 -1.13 7.63
N LYS A 42 -5.67 -0.09 7.88
CA LYS A 42 -6.15 1.15 8.50
C LYS A 42 -5.79 2.35 7.64
N THR A 43 -6.72 3.29 7.51
CA THR A 43 -6.44 4.58 6.88
C THR A 43 -6.39 5.67 7.94
N GLU A 44 -5.33 6.48 7.89
CA GLU A 44 -5.10 7.57 8.82
C GLU A 44 -4.72 8.85 8.05
N LEU A 45 -5.03 9.99 8.65
CA LEU A 45 -4.61 11.31 8.17
C LEU A 45 -3.31 11.71 8.85
N ALA A 46 -2.28 11.97 8.06
CA ALA A 46 -1.03 12.58 8.48
C ALA A 46 -1.07 14.08 8.19
N LYS A 47 -0.70 14.90 9.20
CA LYS A 47 -0.57 16.34 9.06
C LYS A 47 0.89 16.75 9.19
N ILE A 48 1.44 17.37 8.16
CA ILE A 48 2.86 17.73 8.11
C ILE A 48 2.99 19.20 7.73
N THR A 49 3.63 19.98 8.61
CA THR A 49 4.03 21.36 8.31
C THR A 49 5.50 21.38 7.91
N ILE A 50 5.80 22.04 6.79
CA ILE A 50 7.13 22.18 6.23
C ILE A 50 7.48 23.66 6.24
N PRO A 51 8.32 24.10 7.18
CA PRO A 51 8.76 25.49 7.23
C PRO A 51 9.65 25.86 6.03
N PRO A 52 9.77 27.15 5.71
CA PRO A 52 10.59 27.61 4.59
C PRO A 52 12.04 27.15 4.74
N SER A 53 12.61 26.60 3.67
CA SER A 53 14.00 26.15 3.61
C SER A 53 14.41 25.12 4.67
N LYS A 54 13.43 24.39 5.24
CA LYS A 54 13.68 23.30 6.19
C LYS A 54 13.46 21.95 5.54
N LYS A 55 14.23 20.96 6.04
CA LYS A 55 13.98 19.55 5.80
C LYS A 55 13.21 18.99 7.00
N VAL A 56 12.14 18.28 6.71
CA VAL A 56 11.26 17.65 7.71
C VAL A 56 11.34 16.14 7.51
N PHE A 57 11.47 15.42 8.62
CA PHE A 57 11.60 13.96 8.65
C PHE A 57 10.32 13.37 9.26
N PHE A 58 9.71 12.41 8.58
CA PHE A 58 8.42 11.87 8.97
C PHE A 58 8.40 10.34 8.88
N ASP A 59 7.68 9.70 9.77
CA ASP A 59 7.44 8.27 9.75
C ASP A 59 5.94 7.99 9.64
N PHE A 60 5.53 7.37 8.54
CA PHE A 60 4.14 6.99 8.30
C PHE A 60 3.68 5.87 9.22
N LYS A 61 4.58 5.03 9.75
CA LYS A 61 4.23 3.97 10.70
C LYS A 61 3.67 4.57 11.99
N THR A 62 4.43 5.46 12.62
CA THR A 62 4.05 6.16 13.85
C THR A 62 3.18 7.40 13.63
N ASN A 63 2.99 7.82 12.37
CA ASN A 63 2.27 9.04 11.99
C ASN A 63 2.82 10.29 12.71
N SER A 64 4.14 10.44 12.74
CA SER A 64 4.79 11.49 13.53
C SER A 64 6.10 11.99 12.91
N LEU A 65 6.51 13.19 13.34
CA LEU A 65 7.83 13.73 13.05
C LEU A 65 8.90 12.92 13.79
N GLN A 66 10.00 12.65 13.10
CA GLN A 66 11.10 11.85 13.61
C GLN A 66 12.45 12.54 13.41
N ASP A 67 13.48 12.00 14.05
CA ASP A 67 14.85 12.27 13.62
C ASP A 67 15.15 11.59 12.27
N SER A 68 16.27 11.96 11.64
CA SER A 68 16.65 11.45 10.34
C SER A 68 16.83 9.94 10.28
N ALA A 69 17.29 9.31 11.37
CA ALA A 69 17.61 7.88 11.40
C ALA A 69 16.36 7.00 11.54
N LYS A 70 15.31 7.54 12.16
CA LYS A 70 14.02 6.84 12.40
C LYS A 70 12.93 7.17 11.40
N SER A 71 13.11 8.22 10.59
CA SER A 71 12.12 8.60 9.58
C SER A 71 12.02 7.59 8.45
N MET A 72 10.82 7.44 7.91
CA MET A 72 10.57 6.68 6.68
C MET A 72 10.83 7.55 5.45
N VAL A 73 10.44 8.82 5.52
CA VAL A 73 10.62 9.81 4.46
C VAL A 73 11.16 11.12 4.99
N ASN A 74 11.71 11.92 4.10
CA ASN A 74 11.98 13.33 4.36
C ASN A 74 11.43 14.21 3.24
N LEU A 75 10.95 15.39 3.62
CA LEU A 75 10.42 16.40 2.74
C LEU A 75 11.30 17.64 2.81
N SER A 76 11.69 18.17 1.66
CA SER A 76 12.56 19.35 1.56
C SER A 76 12.34 20.11 0.25
N GLY A 77 13.04 21.24 0.09
CA GLY A 77 12.86 22.11 -1.07
C GLY A 77 11.62 22.97 -0.95
N MET A 78 11.26 23.64 -2.06
CA MET A 78 10.14 24.58 -2.11
C MET A 78 8.84 23.85 -1.75
N TYR A 79 8.17 24.31 -0.69
CA TYR A 79 6.95 23.68 -0.18
C TYR A 79 7.11 22.19 0.17
N GLY A 80 8.33 21.70 0.42
CA GLY A 80 8.58 20.28 0.63
C GLY A 80 8.54 19.42 -0.64
N SER A 81 8.59 20.04 -1.81
CA SER A 81 8.55 19.40 -3.13
C SER A 81 9.38 18.14 -3.30
N ASN A 82 10.48 18.02 -2.56
CA ASN A 82 11.37 16.88 -2.60
C ASN A 82 11.03 15.90 -1.49
N LEU A 83 10.13 14.97 -1.79
CA LEU A 83 9.79 13.83 -0.93
C LEU A 83 10.74 12.68 -1.27
N LYS A 84 11.55 12.24 -0.30
CA LYS A 84 12.51 11.15 -0.48
C LYS A 84 12.32 10.05 0.54
N ASN A 85 12.61 8.83 0.13
CA ASN A 85 12.80 7.72 1.04
C ASN A 85 14.04 7.97 1.91
N SER A 86 13.88 7.97 3.23
CA SER A 86 14.98 8.14 4.19
C SER A 86 15.70 6.84 4.51
N ARG A 87 15.07 5.69 4.23
CA ARG A 87 15.52 4.34 4.62
C ARG A 87 15.37 3.38 3.45
N SER A 88 16.06 3.66 2.34
CA SER A 88 16.10 2.77 1.17
C SER A 88 16.77 1.42 1.46
N ASP A 89 17.45 1.29 2.60
CA ASP A 89 17.95 0.04 3.16
C ASP A 89 16.84 -0.85 3.77
N VAL A 90 15.67 -0.27 4.09
CA VAL A 90 14.54 -0.97 4.75
C VAL A 90 13.32 -1.02 3.85
N TYR A 91 12.96 0.12 3.24
CA TYR A 91 11.77 0.27 2.44
C TYR A 91 12.16 0.50 0.99
N ALA A 92 11.50 -0.22 0.08
CA ALA A 92 11.43 0.20 -1.32
C ALA A 92 10.30 1.22 -1.49
N MET A 93 10.44 2.09 -2.49
CA MET A 93 9.44 3.10 -2.83
C MET A 93 9.13 3.08 -4.32
N GLY A 94 7.88 3.37 -4.65
CA GLY A 94 7.39 3.50 -6.02
C GLY A 94 6.05 4.22 -6.04
N TYR A 95 5.43 4.26 -7.22
CA TYR A 95 4.08 4.79 -7.37
C TYR A 95 3.32 4.10 -8.49
N PHE A 96 2.01 4.30 -8.46
CA PHE A 96 1.11 4.09 -9.58
C PHE A 96 0.06 5.19 -9.59
N ASP A 97 -0.56 5.40 -10.74
CA ASP A 97 -1.64 6.37 -10.90
C ASP A 97 -2.94 5.59 -11.17
N LYS A 98 -4.01 5.90 -10.43
CA LYS A 98 -5.33 5.27 -10.58
C LYS A 98 -6.44 6.29 -10.36
N GLU A 99 -7.25 6.50 -11.39
CA GLU A 99 -8.35 7.47 -11.34
C GLU A 99 -9.55 6.93 -10.55
N ASN A 100 -10.40 7.86 -10.11
CA ASN A 100 -11.74 7.58 -9.57
C ASN A 100 -11.77 6.61 -8.38
N THR A 101 -10.65 6.46 -7.68
CA THR A 101 -10.51 5.60 -6.51
C THR A 101 -10.12 6.49 -5.33
N SER A 102 -10.70 6.26 -4.16
CA SER A 102 -10.20 6.88 -2.94
C SER A 102 -9.27 5.90 -2.25
N ILE A 103 -8.28 6.40 -1.51
CA ILE A 103 -7.29 5.53 -0.86
C ILE A 103 -7.93 4.54 0.13
N GLU A 104 -9.03 4.93 0.79
CA GLU A 104 -9.78 4.08 1.72
C GLU A 104 -10.33 2.85 1.00
N LYS A 105 -10.72 3.00 -0.28
CA LYS A 105 -11.32 1.95 -1.10
C LYS A 105 -10.30 1.02 -1.76
N LEU A 106 -9.00 1.34 -1.76
CA LEU A 106 -7.97 0.47 -2.33
C LEU A 106 -7.80 -0.80 -1.52
N THR A 107 -8.06 -1.96 -2.10
CA THR A 107 -7.78 -3.24 -1.44
C THR A 107 -6.29 -3.61 -1.53
N LEU A 108 -5.84 -4.59 -0.74
CA LEU A 108 -4.49 -5.13 -0.89
C LEU A 108 -4.27 -5.68 -2.31
N GLN A 109 -5.25 -6.43 -2.83
CA GLN A 109 -5.19 -6.97 -4.19
C GLN A 109 -5.11 -5.88 -5.26
N ASP A 110 -5.84 -4.77 -5.08
CA ASP A 110 -5.74 -3.61 -5.98
C ASP A 110 -4.30 -3.12 -6.07
N VAL A 111 -3.59 -3.04 -4.93
CA VAL A 111 -2.21 -2.53 -4.86
C VAL A 111 -1.23 -3.54 -5.43
N LEU A 112 -1.33 -4.82 -5.05
CA LEU A 112 -0.42 -5.88 -5.51
C LEU A 112 -0.52 -6.14 -7.02
N SER A 113 -1.67 -5.85 -7.63
CA SER A 113 -1.86 -5.98 -9.08
C SER A 113 -1.33 -4.79 -9.88
N GLN A 114 -0.92 -3.69 -9.24
CA GLN A 114 -0.39 -2.53 -9.96
C GLN A 114 1.04 -2.77 -10.44
N LYS A 115 1.32 -2.29 -11.64
CA LYS A 115 2.70 -2.10 -12.09
C LYS A 115 3.25 -0.84 -11.43
N LEU A 116 4.08 -1.03 -10.40
CA LEU A 116 4.76 0.08 -9.74
C LEU A 116 5.89 0.64 -10.60
N THR A 117 5.95 1.96 -10.71
CA THR A 117 7.14 2.66 -11.17
C THR A 117 8.02 2.93 -9.95
N SER A 118 9.14 2.23 -9.84
CA SER A 118 10.09 2.38 -8.73
C SER A 118 10.76 3.76 -8.78
N THR A 119 10.90 4.39 -7.61
CA THR A 119 11.61 5.66 -7.44
C THR A 119 11.98 5.87 -5.98
N ASP A 120 13.09 6.57 -5.74
CA ASP A 120 13.55 6.91 -4.38
C ASP A 120 13.20 8.34 -3.99
N ALA A 121 12.64 9.11 -4.93
CA ALA A 121 12.28 10.50 -4.73
C ALA A 121 11.11 10.93 -5.63
N PHE A 122 10.38 11.93 -5.16
CA PHE A 122 9.43 12.72 -5.94
C PHE A 122 9.83 14.19 -5.93
N THR A 123 9.37 14.92 -6.93
CA THR A 123 9.65 16.34 -7.15
C THR A 123 8.37 17.15 -7.34
N ILE A 124 8.51 18.43 -7.64
CA ILE A 124 7.41 19.32 -8.01
C ILE A 124 7.33 19.46 -9.52
N ASP A 125 6.11 19.47 -10.05
CA ASP A 125 5.87 19.98 -11.39
C ASP A 125 5.80 21.51 -11.34
N ALA A 126 6.79 22.19 -11.89
CA ALA A 126 6.80 23.65 -12.03
C ALA A 126 6.78 24.08 -13.51
N SER A 127 6.28 23.22 -14.40
CA SER A 127 6.23 23.48 -15.85
C SER A 127 5.45 24.75 -16.18
N SER A 128 4.42 25.07 -15.39
CA SER A 128 3.64 26.31 -15.49
C SER A 128 4.48 27.58 -15.29
N ALA A 129 5.61 27.47 -14.57
CA ALA A 129 6.61 28.52 -14.33
C ALA A 129 7.80 28.47 -15.30
N GLY A 130 7.76 27.58 -16.31
CA GLY A 130 8.83 27.39 -17.29
C GLY A 130 9.96 26.44 -16.83
N ALA A 131 9.81 25.77 -15.69
CA ALA A 131 10.77 24.79 -15.18
C ALA A 131 10.16 23.38 -15.24
N PRO A 132 10.50 22.54 -16.24
CA PRO A 132 9.91 21.21 -16.36
C PRO A 132 10.31 20.30 -15.18
N ALA A 133 9.43 19.38 -14.82
CA ALA A 133 9.74 18.34 -13.83
C ALA A 133 10.88 17.44 -14.33
N THR A 134 11.81 17.08 -13.45
CA THR A 134 12.97 16.23 -13.77
C THR A 134 12.83 14.79 -13.24
N GLY A 135 11.62 14.40 -12.83
CA GLY A 135 11.32 13.09 -12.28
C GLY A 135 9.84 12.94 -11.95
N PRO A 136 9.45 11.86 -11.25
CA PRO A 136 8.08 11.70 -10.82
C PRO A 136 7.70 12.83 -9.86
N THR A 137 6.48 13.33 -10.01
CA THR A 137 5.97 14.48 -9.25
C THR A 137 5.00 14.02 -8.19
N TRP A 138 4.86 14.76 -7.10
CA TRP A 138 3.79 14.46 -6.12
C TRP A 138 2.98 15.69 -5.74
N ILE A 139 3.51 16.86 -6.08
CA ILE A 139 2.82 18.15 -6.06
C ILE A 139 3.05 18.89 -7.37
N ILE A 140 2.14 19.80 -7.68
CA ILE A 140 2.17 20.67 -8.84
C ILE A 140 2.16 22.10 -8.32
N TYR A 141 3.02 22.94 -8.89
CA TYR A 141 3.03 24.37 -8.72
C TYR A 141 2.43 25.04 -9.93
N ASP A 142 1.34 25.77 -9.69
CA ASP A 142 0.62 26.51 -10.71
C ASP A 142 0.90 27.99 -10.57
N PHE A 143 1.97 28.41 -11.25
CA PHE A 143 2.40 29.80 -11.29
C PHE A 143 1.33 30.71 -11.91
N LYS A 144 0.55 30.20 -12.88
CA LYS A 144 -0.46 30.98 -13.60
C LYS A 144 -1.68 31.25 -12.74
N ASN A 145 -2.07 30.31 -11.89
CA ASN A 145 -3.23 30.42 -11.00
C ASN A 145 -2.80 30.81 -9.58
N ASN A 146 -2.36 32.05 -9.42
CA ASN A 146 -2.03 32.66 -8.11
C ASN A 146 -0.98 31.88 -7.29
N HIS A 147 0.01 31.29 -7.96
CA HIS A 147 1.08 30.52 -7.31
C HIS A 147 0.54 29.37 -6.44
N ALA A 148 -0.61 28.80 -6.82
CA ALA A 148 -1.23 27.71 -6.08
C ALA A 148 -0.35 26.45 -6.12
N VAL A 149 -0.46 25.65 -5.07
CA VAL A 149 0.17 24.33 -4.99
C VAL A 149 -0.93 23.32 -4.72
N TYR A 150 -0.92 22.21 -5.45
CA TYR A 150 -1.87 21.12 -5.25
C TYR A 150 -1.19 19.75 -5.43
N PRO A 151 -1.78 18.66 -4.91
CA PRO A 151 -1.26 17.32 -5.13
C PRO A 151 -1.24 16.94 -6.61
N THR A 152 -0.31 16.07 -7.01
CA THR A 152 -0.44 15.38 -8.30
C THR A 152 -1.66 14.47 -8.27
N ALA A 153 -2.61 14.70 -9.17
CA ALA A 153 -3.88 13.97 -9.19
C ALA A 153 -3.66 12.46 -9.39
N ASN A 154 -4.52 11.65 -8.77
CA ASN A 154 -4.62 10.19 -8.95
C ASN A 154 -3.36 9.38 -8.58
N ARG A 155 -2.34 10.02 -7.99
CA ARG A 155 -1.08 9.36 -7.65
C ARG A 155 -1.11 8.73 -6.26
N TYR A 156 -0.72 7.46 -6.22
CA TYR A 156 -0.47 6.72 -4.99
C TYR A 156 1.00 6.36 -4.89
N ILE A 157 1.63 6.84 -3.84
CA ILE A 157 2.98 6.46 -3.47
C ILE A 157 2.88 5.19 -2.64
N VAL A 158 3.69 4.20 -2.99
CA VAL A 158 3.74 2.91 -2.29
C VAL A 158 5.09 2.76 -1.67
N MET A 159 5.12 2.51 -0.36
CA MET A 159 6.31 2.13 0.38
C MET A 159 6.10 0.76 1.02
N TYR A 160 7.02 -0.16 0.80
CA TYR A 160 6.91 -1.51 1.36
C TYR A 160 8.26 -1.98 1.86
N LYS A 161 8.25 -2.77 2.93
CA LYS A 161 9.46 -3.29 3.54
C LYS A 161 9.99 -4.48 2.72
N GLY A 162 11.28 -4.44 2.37
CA GLY A 162 11.93 -5.46 1.54
C GLY A 162 12.14 -5.03 0.08
N THR A 163 12.54 -5.97 -0.77
CA THR A 163 13.01 -5.67 -2.14
C THR A 163 11.93 -5.80 -3.21
N ALA A 164 10.90 -6.61 -2.98
CA ALA A 164 9.78 -6.82 -3.90
C ALA A 164 8.44 -6.66 -3.19
N LEU A 165 7.47 -6.07 -3.88
CA LEU A 165 6.11 -5.97 -3.39
C LEU A 165 5.41 -7.33 -3.51
N ASN A 166 4.99 -7.88 -2.38
CA ASN A 166 4.19 -9.10 -2.28
C ASN A 166 3.39 -9.09 -0.97
N ASP A 167 2.52 -10.08 -0.79
CA ASP A 167 1.69 -10.29 0.40
C ASP A 167 2.45 -10.88 1.61
N GLU A 168 3.73 -11.23 1.42
CA GLU A 168 4.66 -11.71 2.45
C GLU A 168 5.48 -10.58 3.10
N ALA A 169 5.36 -9.35 2.62
CA ALA A 169 5.98 -8.18 3.21
C ALA A 169 5.41 -7.93 4.62
N ASP A 170 6.26 -7.50 5.57
CA ASP A 170 5.76 -7.23 6.93
C ASP A 170 4.96 -5.92 7.00
N GLU A 171 5.26 -4.98 6.10
CA GLU A 171 4.72 -3.63 6.12
C GLU A 171 4.54 -3.09 4.69
N LEU A 172 3.36 -2.54 4.42
CA LEU A 172 3.00 -1.85 3.19
C LEU A 172 2.20 -0.60 3.51
N TYR A 173 2.62 0.52 2.92
CA TYR A 173 2.01 1.83 3.06
C TYR A 173 1.63 2.34 1.69
N VAL A 174 0.35 2.68 1.51
CA VAL A 174 -0.15 3.42 0.37
C VAL A 174 -0.39 4.85 0.84
N ILE A 175 0.10 5.82 0.09
CA ILE A 175 0.18 7.22 0.49
C ILE A 175 -0.38 8.08 -0.64
N ASN A 176 -1.27 9.01 -0.31
CA ASN A 176 -1.81 9.99 -1.23
C ASN A 176 -1.87 11.36 -0.55
N ALA A 177 -1.34 12.39 -1.21
CA ALA A 177 -1.49 13.76 -0.74
C ALA A 177 -2.94 14.20 -0.99
N ALA A 178 -3.71 14.38 0.08
CA ALA A 178 -5.11 14.79 0.02
C ALA A 178 -5.22 16.30 -0.27
N SER A 179 -4.40 17.09 0.41
CA SER A 179 -4.30 18.52 0.18
C SER A 179 -2.90 19.04 0.51
N VAL A 180 -2.51 20.12 -0.15
CA VAL A 180 -1.37 20.94 0.22
C VAL A 180 -1.80 22.40 0.14
N THR A 181 -1.46 23.16 1.17
CA THR A 181 -1.60 24.61 1.17
C THR A 181 -0.23 25.22 1.34
N ALA A 182 0.06 26.27 0.57
CA ALA A 182 1.35 26.96 0.62
C ALA A 182 1.13 28.45 0.87
N ALA A 183 1.79 28.99 1.89
CA ALA A 183 1.75 30.41 2.22
C ALA A 183 3.09 30.84 2.82
N GLN A 184 3.64 31.97 2.33
CA GLN A 184 4.89 32.54 2.84
C GLN A 184 6.06 31.53 2.90
N GLY A 185 6.15 30.65 1.90
CA GLY A 185 7.18 29.60 1.84
C GLY A 185 6.93 28.38 2.74
N THR A 186 5.94 28.45 3.64
CA THR A 186 5.51 27.32 4.47
C THR A 186 4.49 26.49 3.70
N ALA A 187 4.60 25.17 3.78
CA ALA A 187 3.58 24.27 3.27
C ALA A 187 2.95 23.44 4.39
N ASN A 188 1.63 23.29 4.35
CA ASN A 188 0.90 22.38 5.22
C ASN A 188 0.27 21.29 4.36
N TYR A 189 0.57 20.05 4.72
CA TYR A 189 0.08 18.86 4.04
C TYR A 189 -0.95 18.15 4.90
N GLU A 190 -1.98 17.68 4.22
CA GLU A 190 -2.83 16.60 4.68
C GLU A 190 -2.60 15.40 3.76
N ILE A 191 -2.11 14.31 4.32
CA ILE A 191 -1.71 13.11 3.58
C ILE A 191 -2.52 11.93 4.11
N ASN A 192 -3.25 11.28 3.24
CA ASN A 192 -3.90 10.02 3.59
C ASN A 192 -2.89 8.88 3.49
N VAL A 193 -2.87 8.04 4.52
CA VAL A 193 -1.96 6.89 4.61
C VAL A 193 -2.80 5.66 4.90
N LYS A 194 -2.85 4.72 3.96
CA LYS A 194 -3.41 3.39 4.19
C LYS A 194 -2.29 2.42 4.52
N LYS A 195 -2.39 1.78 5.68
CA LYS A 195 -1.40 0.88 6.26
C LYS A 195 -1.91 -0.54 6.16
N PHE A 196 -1.14 -1.42 5.56
CA PHE A 196 -1.27 -2.87 5.65
C PHE A 196 -0.07 -3.34 6.49
N VAL A 197 -0.34 -3.71 7.74
CA VAL A 197 0.68 -4.16 8.69
C VAL A 197 0.17 -5.41 9.39
N LYS A 198 1.08 -6.29 9.77
CA LYS A 198 0.80 -7.49 10.56
C LYS A 198 0.20 -7.16 11.93
#